data_AF-A0A3M1VAZ5-F1
#
_entry.id   AF-A0A3M1VAZ5-F1
#
_cell.length_a   1.000
_cell.length_b   1.000
_cell.length_c   1.000
_cell.angle_alpha   90.00
_cell.angle_beta   90.00
_cell.angle_gamma   90.00
#
_symmetry.space_group_name_H-M   'P 1'
#
loop_
_entity.id
_entity.type
_entity.pdbx_description
1 polymer ?
#
loop_
_entity_poly.entity_id
_entity_poly.type
_entity_poly.pdbx_seq_one_letter_code
_entity_poly.pdbx_strand_id
1 'polypeptide(L)'
;MPFAVVAGEPQYTLPKDLYIPPDALEVFLDAFEGPLDLLLYLIRRQNLDILDIPISDITRQYIEYIEMMRDLRFELAAEYLVMAAMLAEIKSRMLLPRVQTEEDEEGEDPRAELIRRLQEYERYKQAAEDIDELPRVGRDVFTVNVEVPHKHVEQAPPDIDLREVLLALKEVLHRADMFSSHHITREPLSLRERMSLVLERVHGETFTEFTDLFDVGEGRQGVVVTFMAILELIKQQLIELVQADSFAPIHVKART
;
A
#
# COMPACT_ATOMS: atom_id res chain seq x y z
N MET A 1 -33.69 -33.63 1.32
CA MET A 1 -33.42 -32.33 1.97
C MET A 1 -32.88 -31.40 0.89
N PRO A 2 -33.39 -30.17 0.74
CA PRO A 2 -32.76 -29.18 -0.15
C PRO A 2 -31.33 -28.90 0.32
N PHE A 3 -30.42 -28.65 -0.62
CA PHE A 3 -29.01 -28.35 -0.29
C PHE A 3 -28.85 -26.95 0.30
N ALA A 4 -29.64 -25.99 -0.17
CA ALA A 4 -29.69 -24.61 0.33
C ALA A 4 -31.04 -23.96 0.01
N VAL A 5 -31.36 -22.84 0.68
CA VAL A 5 -32.47 -21.95 0.34
C VAL A 5 -31.89 -20.60 -0.03
N VAL A 6 -32.10 -20.15 -1.26
CA VAL A 6 -31.58 -18.87 -1.78
C VAL A 6 -32.77 -18.02 -2.20
N ALA A 7 -32.86 -16.78 -1.68
CA ALA A 7 -33.98 -15.86 -1.93
C ALA A 7 -35.38 -16.47 -1.66
N GLY A 8 -35.48 -17.42 -0.71
CA GLY A 8 -36.74 -18.08 -0.37
C GLY A 8 -37.08 -19.29 -1.24
N GLU A 9 -36.28 -19.62 -2.24
CA GLU A 9 -36.48 -20.80 -3.09
C GLU A 9 -35.53 -21.95 -2.69
N PRO A 10 -36.05 -23.17 -2.44
CA PRO A 10 -35.23 -24.33 -2.11
C PRO A 10 -34.49 -24.86 -3.35
N GLN A 11 -33.17 -24.96 -3.26
CA GLN A 11 -32.27 -25.45 -4.31
C GLN A 11 -32.00 -26.95 -4.11
N TYR A 12 -32.35 -27.75 -5.11
CA TYR A 12 -32.24 -29.23 -5.08
C TYR A 12 -31.09 -29.78 -5.93
N THR A 13 -30.40 -28.93 -6.70
CA THR A 13 -29.31 -29.33 -7.59
C THR A 13 -28.09 -28.46 -7.33
N LEU A 14 -26.91 -29.08 -7.16
CA LEU A 14 -25.65 -28.34 -7.20
C LEU A 14 -25.49 -27.70 -8.60
N PRO A 15 -25.12 -26.41 -8.69
CA PRO A 15 -24.77 -25.79 -9.96
C PRO A 15 -23.62 -26.55 -10.61
N LYS A 16 -23.82 -27.01 -11.85
CA LYS A 16 -22.80 -27.78 -12.60
C LYS A 16 -21.71 -26.90 -13.20
N ASP A 17 -22.00 -25.60 -13.35
CA ASP A 17 -21.09 -24.60 -13.91
C ASP A 17 -20.61 -23.66 -12.80
N LEU A 18 -20.02 -24.23 -11.74
CA LEU A 18 -19.13 -23.45 -10.88
C LEU A 18 -17.82 -23.22 -11.66
N TYR A 19 -17.87 -22.38 -12.69
CA TYR A 19 -16.65 -21.88 -13.33
C TYR A 19 -15.97 -20.99 -12.30
N ILE A 20 -14.98 -21.55 -11.62
CA ILE A 20 -14.01 -20.80 -10.84
C ILE A 20 -12.90 -20.47 -11.84
N PRO A 21 -12.76 -19.21 -12.31
CA PRO A 21 -11.60 -18.82 -13.11
C PRO A 21 -10.32 -19.27 -12.39
N PRO A 22 -9.28 -19.76 -13.09
CA PRO A 22 -8.00 -20.08 -12.46
C PRO A 22 -7.45 -18.88 -11.66
N ASP A 23 -7.72 -17.67 -12.15
CA ASP A 23 -7.37 -16.39 -11.53
C ASP A 23 -8.20 -16.08 -10.25
N ALA A 24 -9.35 -16.72 -10.05
CA ALA A 24 -10.14 -16.59 -8.82
C ALA A 24 -9.56 -17.43 -7.65
N LEU A 25 -8.54 -18.25 -7.94
CA LEU A 25 -7.70 -18.95 -6.96
C LEU A 25 -6.29 -18.35 -6.88
N GLU A 26 -6.01 -17.22 -7.54
CA GLU A 26 -4.76 -16.49 -7.34
C GLU A 26 -4.76 -15.85 -5.95
N VAL A 27 -3.82 -16.29 -5.12
CA VAL A 27 -3.59 -15.75 -3.79
C VAL A 27 -3.07 -14.33 -3.96
N PHE A 28 -3.95 -13.36 -3.70
CA PHE A 28 -3.62 -11.94 -3.71
C PHE A 28 -2.53 -11.63 -2.67
N LEU A 29 -1.61 -10.76 -3.05
CA LEU A 29 -0.57 -10.19 -2.19
C LEU A 29 -1.08 -9.42 -0.97
N ASP A 30 -2.38 -9.11 -0.92
CA ASP A 30 -3.02 -8.49 0.24
C ASP A 30 -3.30 -9.52 1.37
N ALA A 31 -2.84 -10.77 1.23
CA ALA A 31 -3.06 -11.86 2.19
C ALA A 31 -1.88 -12.19 3.11
N PHE A 32 -0.69 -11.61 2.89
CA PHE A 32 0.50 -11.92 3.69
C PHE A 32 1.06 -10.67 4.37
N GLU A 33 1.31 -10.78 5.68
CA GLU A 33 1.84 -9.71 6.53
C GLU A 33 3.39 -9.60 6.44
N GLY A 34 3.97 -9.94 5.27
CA GLY A 34 5.41 -9.85 5.00
C GLY A 34 6.08 -11.15 4.49
N PRO A 35 7.41 -11.12 4.28
CA PRO A 35 8.15 -12.23 3.65
C PRO A 35 8.28 -13.48 4.54
N LEU A 36 8.31 -13.32 5.87
CA LEU A 36 8.34 -14.46 6.79
C LEU A 36 7.03 -15.25 6.78
N ASP A 37 5.90 -14.55 6.64
CA ASP A 37 4.59 -15.16 6.57
C ASP A 37 4.43 -15.99 5.29
N LEU A 38 4.87 -15.42 4.17
CA LEU A 38 4.92 -16.14 2.90
C LEU A 38 5.79 -17.39 3.00
N LEU A 39 6.96 -17.32 3.64
CA LEU A 39 7.82 -18.49 3.85
C LEU A 39 7.17 -19.55 4.72
N LEU A 40 6.54 -19.18 5.83
CA LEU A 40 5.78 -20.13 6.66
C LEU A 40 4.68 -20.81 5.87
N TYR A 41 3.95 -20.06 5.05
CA TYR A 41 2.93 -20.61 4.17
C TYR A 41 3.51 -21.64 3.18
N LEU A 42 4.62 -21.32 2.50
CA LEU A 42 5.27 -22.22 1.55
C LEU A 42 5.79 -23.51 2.23
N ILE A 43 6.32 -23.40 3.45
CA ILE A 43 6.80 -24.53 4.26
C ILE A 43 5.62 -25.43 4.66
N ARG A 44 4.55 -24.84 5.22
CA ARG A 44 3.35 -25.57 5.65
C ARG A 44 2.63 -26.25 4.48
N ARG A 45 2.52 -25.58 3.34
CA ARG A 45 1.87 -26.13 2.13
C ARG A 45 2.55 -27.41 1.63
N GLN A 46 3.84 -27.57 1.89
CA GLN A 46 4.62 -28.75 1.51
C GLN A 46 4.75 -29.79 2.62
N ASN A 47 4.11 -29.57 3.78
CA ASN A 47 4.28 -30.40 4.98
C ASN A 47 5.75 -30.57 5.38
N LEU A 48 6.53 -29.49 5.25
CA LEU A 48 7.95 -29.46 5.64
C LEU A 48 8.08 -29.02 7.09
N ASP A 49 9.11 -29.52 7.78
CA ASP A 49 9.49 -29.04 9.11
C ASP A 49 10.27 -27.72 8.99
N ILE A 50 9.94 -26.74 9.83
CA ILE A 50 10.65 -25.46 9.92
C ILE A 50 12.10 -25.67 10.39
N LEU A 51 12.39 -26.76 11.12
CA LEU A 51 13.74 -27.11 11.56
C LEU A 51 14.59 -27.70 10.43
N ASP A 52 13.98 -28.29 9.41
CA ASP A 52 14.70 -28.90 8.28
C ASP A 52 14.15 -28.43 6.93
N ILE A 53 14.49 -27.19 6.61
CA ILE A 53 14.01 -26.54 5.40
C ILE A 53 14.91 -26.89 4.21
N PRO A 54 14.38 -27.48 3.11
CA PRO A 54 15.10 -27.62 1.85
C PRO A 54 15.21 -26.25 1.16
N ILE A 55 16.29 -25.52 1.50
CA ILE A 55 16.51 -24.14 1.02
C ILE A 55 16.44 -24.02 -0.49
N SER A 56 16.97 -24.99 -1.24
CA SER A 56 16.93 -24.92 -2.71
C SER A 56 15.51 -24.82 -3.27
N ASP A 57 14.58 -25.58 -2.69
CA ASP A 57 13.21 -25.69 -3.18
C ASP A 57 12.35 -24.52 -2.69
N ILE A 58 12.52 -24.13 -1.42
CA ILE A 58 11.85 -22.95 -0.87
C ILE A 58 12.30 -21.68 -1.57
N THR A 59 13.60 -21.49 -1.82
CA THR A 59 14.10 -20.31 -2.55
C THR A 59 13.52 -20.25 -3.96
N ARG A 60 13.41 -21.38 -4.66
CA ARG A 60 12.81 -21.41 -6.00
C ARG A 60 11.36 -20.92 -5.97
N GLN A 61 10.55 -21.51 -5.09
CA GLN A 61 9.13 -21.17 -4.98
C GLN A 61 8.91 -19.73 -4.53
N TYR A 62 9.74 -19.25 -3.61
CA TYR A 62 9.69 -17.88 -3.13
C TYR A 62 9.96 -16.88 -4.28
N ILE A 63 10.96 -17.15 -5.13
CA ILE A 63 11.26 -16.33 -6.30
C ILE A 63 10.14 -16.42 -7.34
N GLU A 64 9.64 -17.61 -7.66
CA GLU A 64 8.52 -17.79 -8.59
C GLU A 64 7.29 -16.99 -8.12
N TYR A 65 6.99 -17.02 -6.83
CA TYR A 65 5.89 -16.26 -6.24
C TYR A 65 6.13 -14.74 -6.36
N ILE A 66 7.35 -14.26 -6.09
CA ILE A 66 7.71 -12.83 -6.29
C ILE A 66 7.61 -12.41 -7.75
N GLU A 67 8.01 -13.25 -8.69
CA GLU A 67 7.97 -12.92 -10.11
C GLU A 67 6.53 -12.80 -10.62
N MET A 68 5.64 -13.73 -10.24
CA MET A 68 4.20 -13.62 -10.53
C MET A 68 3.57 -12.33 -9.98
N MET A 69 4.05 -11.90 -8.82
CA MET A 69 3.58 -10.68 -8.14
C MET A 69 4.11 -9.39 -8.76
N ARG A 70 5.32 -9.42 -9.32
CA ARG A 70 6.00 -8.26 -9.91
C ARG A 70 5.25 -7.71 -11.12
N ASP A 71 4.53 -8.57 -11.83
CA ASP A 71 3.68 -8.19 -12.97
C ASP A 71 2.42 -7.42 -12.52
N LEU A 72 2.06 -7.48 -11.22
CA LEU A 72 0.81 -6.94 -10.69
C LEU A 72 0.98 -5.62 -9.91
N ARG A 73 2.08 -5.35 -9.19
CA ARG A 73 2.27 -4.11 -8.39
C ARG A 73 3.75 -3.91 -7.95
N PHE A 74 4.36 -2.75 -8.24
CA PHE A 74 5.78 -2.43 -7.94
C PHE A 74 6.05 -1.83 -6.54
N GLU A 75 5.02 -1.39 -5.81
CA GLU A 75 5.20 -0.46 -4.67
C GLU A 75 5.56 -1.14 -3.33
N LEU A 76 5.53 -2.49 -3.22
CA LEU A 76 5.61 -3.19 -1.92
C LEU A 76 6.82 -4.13 -1.71
N ALA A 77 7.84 -4.14 -2.58
CA ALA A 77 8.75 -5.29 -2.67
C ALA A 77 10.09 -5.20 -1.90
N ALA A 78 10.39 -4.12 -1.17
CA ALA A 78 11.73 -3.95 -0.58
C ALA A 78 12.09 -5.09 0.40
N GLU A 79 11.20 -5.41 1.34
CA GLU A 79 11.42 -6.47 2.32
C GLU A 79 11.46 -7.87 1.68
N TYR A 80 10.64 -8.08 0.65
CA TYR A 80 10.61 -9.32 -0.11
C TYR A 80 11.90 -9.56 -0.89
N LEU A 81 12.47 -8.50 -1.48
CA LEU A 81 13.75 -8.56 -2.19
C LEU A 81 14.93 -8.79 -1.24
N VAL A 82 14.90 -8.18 -0.05
CA VAL A 82 15.91 -8.44 0.99
C VAL A 82 15.88 -9.91 1.40
N MET A 83 14.69 -10.48 1.59
CA MET A 83 14.56 -11.90 1.90
C MET A 83 15.00 -12.79 0.73
N ALA A 84 14.69 -12.42 -0.52
CA ALA A 84 15.19 -13.14 -1.70
C ALA A 84 16.72 -13.18 -1.74
N ALA A 85 17.37 -12.06 -1.45
CA ALA A 85 18.82 -11.98 -1.38
C ALA A 85 19.40 -12.86 -0.26
N MET A 86 18.79 -12.83 0.92
CA MET A 86 19.17 -13.70 2.05
C MET A 86 19.04 -15.19 1.69
N LEU A 87 17.92 -15.60 1.08
CA LEU A 87 17.70 -16.98 0.64
C LEU A 87 18.71 -17.42 -0.44
N ALA A 88 19.07 -16.53 -1.35
CA ALA A 88 20.09 -16.79 -2.37
C ALA A 88 21.48 -16.95 -1.75
N GLU A 89 21.83 -16.12 -0.75
CA GLU A 89 23.06 -16.23 0.01
C GLU A 89 23.16 -17.57 0.75
N ILE A 90 22.11 -17.93 1.50
CA ILE A 90 22.05 -19.19 2.25
C ILE A 90 22.20 -20.36 1.26
N LYS A 91 21.46 -20.35 0.14
CA LYS A 91 21.57 -21.36 -0.90
C LYS A 91 23.00 -21.48 -1.44
N SER A 92 23.64 -20.36 -1.73
CA SER A 92 25.02 -20.33 -2.23
C SER A 92 26.01 -20.92 -1.22
N ARG A 93 25.95 -20.49 0.05
CA ARG A 93 26.81 -21.01 1.12
C ARG A 93 26.62 -22.50 1.38
N MET A 94 25.41 -23.02 1.19
CA MET A 94 25.11 -24.45 1.35
C MET A 94 25.59 -25.31 0.18
N LEU A 95 25.62 -24.76 -1.04
CA LEU A 95 26.00 -25.49 -2.24
C LEU A 95 27.52 -25.43 -2.51
N LEU A 96 28.21 -24.42 -2.00
CA LEU A 96 29.65 -24.24 -2.24
C LEU A 96 30.51 -25.05 -1.26
N PRO A 97 31.66 -25.61 -1.71
CA PRO A 97 32.60 -26.26 -0.82
C PRO A 97 33.17 -25.27 0.20
N ARG A 98 33.13 -25.60 1.49
CA ARG A 98 33.81 -24.82 2.54
C ARG A 98 35.32 -25.11 2.46
N VAL A 99 36.14 -24.06 2.44
CA VAL A 99 37.58 -24.20 2.67
C VAL A 99 37.73 -24.50 4.15
N GLN A 100 38.11 -25.73 4.50
CA GLN A 100 38.33 -26.10 5.90
C GLN A 100 39.62 -25.42 6.37
N THR A 101 39.49 -24.32 7.11
CA THR A 101 40.56 -23.77 7.94
C THR A 101 40.55 -24.53 9.27
N GLU A 102 41.72 -24.83 9.85
CA GLU A 102 41.85 -25.61 11.10
C GLU A 102 41.15 -24.98 12.33
N GLU A 103 40.63 -23.75 12.21
CA GLU A 103 39.84 -23.05 13.23
C GLU A 103 38.31 -23.14 13.03
N ASP A 104 37.81 -23.74 11.94
CA ASP A 104 36.39 -23.76 11.55
C ASP A 104 35.70 -25.13 11.80
N GLU A 105 36.02 -25.83 12.89
CA GLU A 105 35.48 -27.18 13.16
C GLU A 105 33.95 -27.24 13.33
N GLU A 106 33.25 -26.13 13.59
CA GLU A 106 31.78 -26.09 13.66
C GLU A 106 31.23 -24.78 13.08
N GLY A 107 31.38 -24.57 11.77
CA GLY A 107 30.73 -23.41 11.13
C GLY A 107 29.20 -23.52 11.26
N GLU A 108 28.58 -22.52 11.92
CA GLU A 108 27.12 -22.40 12.12
C GLU A 108 26.32 -22.82 10.87
N ASP A 109 25.19 -23.49 11.07
CA ASP A 109 24.23 -23.77 9.98
C ASP A 109 23.85 -22.41 9.37
N PRO A 110 24.12 -22.17 8.06
CA PRO A 110 23.81 -20.89 7.42
C PRO A 110 22.31 -20.57 7.45
N ARG A 111 21.45 -21.56 7.74
CA ARG A 111 19.99 -21.41 7.91
C ARG A 111 19.59 -20.97 9.32
N ALA A 112 20.46 -21.05 10.31
CA ALA A 112 20.11 -20.91 11.72
C ALA A 112 19.39 -19.59 12.03
N GLU A 113 19.87 -18.48 11.45
CA GLU A 113 19.22 -17.17 11.64
C GLU A 113 17.80 -17.16 11.05
N LEU A 114 17.61 -17.72 9.86
CA LEU A 114 16.31 -17.79 9.20
C LEU A 114 15.33 -18.63 10.01
N ILE A 115 15.75 -19.81 10.46
CA ILE A 115 14.93 -20.71 11.29
C ILE A 115 14.50 -19.98 12.58
N ARG A 116 15.42 -19.30 13.25
CA ARG A 116 15.11 -18.53 14.47
C ARG A 116 14.05 -17.45 14.20
N ARG A 117 14.19 -16.69 13.11
CA ARG A 117 13.21 -15.65 12.74
C ARG A 117 11.84 -16.24 12.39
N LEU A 118 11.80 -17.39 11.70
CA LEU A 118 10.55 -18.08 11.35
C LEU A 118 9.83 -18.59 12.60
N GLN A 119 10.55 -19.19 13.55
CA GLN A 119 9.98 -19.64 14.82
C GLN A 119 9.46 -18.49 15.68
N GLU A 120 10.21 -17.38 15.73
CA GLU A 120 9.78 -16.20 16.48
C GLU A 120 8.52 -15.59 15.88
N TYR A 121 8.47 -15.46 14.55
CA TYR A 121 7.29 -14.97 13.84
C TYR A 121 6.09 -15.91 14.03
N GLU A 122 6.28 -17.23 13.91
CA GLU A 122 5.22 -18.22 14.14
C GLU A 122 4.63 -18.10 15.55
N ARG A 123 5.49 -17.94 16.57
CA ARG A 123 5.04 -17.76 17.95
C ARG A 123 4.16 -16.51 18.12
N TYR A 124 4.54 -15.39 17.52
CA TYR A 124 3.75 -14.17 17.59
C TYR A 124 2.48 -14.22 16.74
N LYS A 125 2.53 -14.91 15.60
CA LYS A 125 1.35 -15.17 14.78
C LYS A 125 0.32 -15.98 15.56
N GLN A 126 0.74 -17.05 16.24
CA GLN A 126 -0.14 -17.84 17.09
C GLN A 126 -0.70 -16.98 18.23
N ALA A 127 0.13 -16.18 18.91
CA ALA A 127 -0.36 -15.31 19.98
C ALA A 127 -1.39 -14.26 19.47
N ALA A 128 -1.23 -13.77 18.24
CA ALA A 128 -2.20 -12.88 17.61
C ALA A 128 -3.52 -13.59 17.31
N GLU A 129 -3.47 -14.83 16.79
CA GLU A 129 -4.65 -15.67 16.57
C GLU A 129 -5.37 -15.98 17.91
N ASP A 130 -4.63 -16.37 18.94
CA ASP A 130 -5.16 -16.64 20.29
C ASP A 130 -5.87 -15.40 20.87
N ILE A 131 -5.33 -14.20 20.65
CA ILE A 131 -5.95 -12.93 21.07
C ILE A 131 -7.20 -12.64 20.24
N ASP A 132 -7.18 -12.93 18.94
CA ASP A 132 -8.31 -12.67 18.04
C ASP A 132 -9.55 -13.50 18.45
N GLU A 133 -9.30 -14.74 18.92
CA GLU A 133 -10.30 -15.67 19.45
C GLU A 133 -10.91 -15.26 20.80
N LEU A 134 -10.30 -14.32 21.53
CA LEU A 134 -10.83 -13.89 22.83
C LEU A 134 -12.25 -13.29 22.69
N PRO A 135 -13.16 -13.59 23.63
CA PRO A 135 -14.51 -13.03 23.61
C PRO A 135 -14.48 -11.50 23.68
N ARG A 136 -15.19 -10.84 22.75
CA ARG A 136 -15.23 -9.38 22.70
C ARG A 136 -16.54 -8.85 23.25
N VAL A 137 -16.44 -7.84 24.11
CA VAL A 137 -17.62 -7.09 24.56
C VAL A 137 -18.24 -6.37 23.36
N GLY A 138 -19.55 -6.52 23.18
CA GLY A 138 -20.30 -5.99 22.03
C GLY A 138 -20.33 -6.91 20.80
N ARG A 139 -19.58 -8.03 20.79
CA ARG A 139 -19.68 -9.10 19.78
C ARG A 139 -20.21 -10.39 20.38
N ASP A 140 -19.49 -10.91 21.38
CA ASP A 140 -19.75 -12.20 22.02
C ASP A 140 -20.36 -12.03 23.42
N VAL A 141 -19.97 -10.94 24.11
CA VAL A 141 -20.45 -10.61 25.46
C VAL A 141 -21.19 -9.28 25.42
N PHE A 142 -22.47 -9.28 25.80
CA PHE A 142 -23.27 -8.07 25.89
C PHE A 142 -23.45 -7.67 27.35
N THR A 143 -23.04 -6.46 27.68
CA THR A 143 -23.23 -5.92 29.04
C THR A 143 -24.69 -5.46 29.21
N VAL A 144 -25.31 -5.90 30.30
CA VAL A 144 -26.65 -5.45 30.68
C VAL A 144 -26.49 -4.24 31.57
N ASN A 145 -27.09 -3.11 31.17
CA ASN A 145 -27.23 -1.95 32.02
C ASN A 145 -28.64 -1.94 32.61
N VAL A 146 -28.74 -2.01 33.93
CA VAL A 146 -30.00 -1.89 34.65
C VAL A 146 -30.04 -0.50 35.25
N GLU A 147 -30.96 0.34 34.75
CA GLU A 147 -31.27 1.61 35.39
C GLU A 147 -31.92 1.35 36.74
N VAL A 148 -31.10 1.40 37.79
CA VAL A 148 -31.58 1.52 39.17
C VAL A 148 -32.14 2.93 39.37
N PRO A 149 -33.27 3.11 40.08
CA PRO A 149 -33.80 4.44 40.37
C PRO A 149 -32.70 5.31 40.97
N HIS A 150 -32.40 6.43 40.32
CA HIS A 150 -31.34 7.33 40.76
C HIS A 150 -31.63 7.80 42.18
N LYS A 151 -30.91 7.23 43.15
CA LYS A 151 -30.70 7.91 44.42
C LYS A 151 -29.78 9.08 44.07
N HIS A 152 -30.29 10.30 44.13
CA HIS A 152 -29.48 11.50 43.99
C HIS A 152 -28.48 11.51 45.16
N VAL A 153 -27.34 10.88 44.93
CA VAL A 153 -26.16 11.04 45.76
C VAL A 153 -25.36 12.09 45.01
N GLU A 154 -25.27 13.28 45.56
CA GLU A 154 -24.30 14.28 45.09
C GLU A 154 -22.91 13.67 45.29
N GLN A 155 -22.39 13.03 44.24
CA GLN A 155 -21.01 12.56 44.22
C GLN A 155 -20.14 13.76 43.90
N ALA A 156 -19.18 14.04 44.77
CA ALA A 156 -18.15 15.02 44.45
C ALA A 156 -17.45 14.57 43.16
N PRO A 157 -17.22 15.47 42.19
CA PRO A 157 -16.40 15.13 41.03
C PRO A 157 -15.03 14.64 41.52
N PRO A 158 -14.45 13.64 40.82
CA PRO A 158 -13.11 13.17 41.17
C PRO A 158 -12.12 14.33 41.09
N ASP A 159 -11.11 14.29 41.95
CA ASP A 159 -10.01 15.25 41.91
C ASP A 159 -9.13 14.90 40.70
N ILE A 160 -9.22 15.72 39.65
CA ILE A 160 -8.53 15.49 38.37
C ILE A 160 -7.30 16.40 38.34
N ASP A 161 -6.12 15.80 38.16
CA ASP A 161 -4.89 16.55 37.96
C ASP A 161 -4.85 17.17 36.56
N LEU A 162 -4.26 18.36 36.42
CA LEU A 162 -4.04 19.04 35.14
C LEU A 162 -3.31 18.14 34.14
N ARG A 163 -2.42 17.28 34.64
CA ARG A 163 -1.70 16.28 33.83
C ARG A 163 -2.64 15.33 33.09
N GLU A 164 -3.71 14.87 33.72
CA GLU A 164 -4.66 13.93 33.11
C GLU A 164 -5.44 14.60 31.98
N VAL A 165 -5.82 15.87 32.17
CA VAL A 165 -6.46 16.69 31.13
C VAL A 165 -5.53 16.89 29.93
N LEU A 166 -4.24 17.15 30.18
CA LEU A 166 -3.24 17.32 29.11
C LEU A 166 -2.99 16.01 28.34
N LEU A 167 -2.98 14.86 29.01
CA LEU A 167 -2.86 13.56 28.36
C LEU A 167 -4.08 13.25 27.48
N ALA A 168 -5.29 13.49 27.99
CA ALA A 168 -6.52 13.32 27.23
C ALA A 168 -6.54 14.24 25.99
N LEU A 169 -6.11 15.49 26.14
CA LEU A 169 -5.99 16.43 25.01
C LEU A 169 -4.96 15.97 23.98
N LYS A 170 -3.80 15.46 24.41
CA LYS A 170 -2.78 14.91 23.53
C LYS A 170 -3.33 13.75 22.68
N GLU A 171 -4.11 12.86 23.27
CA GLU A 171 -4.72 11.73 22.58
C GLU A 171 -5.78 12.17 21.57
N VAL A 172 -6.55 13.22 21.88
CA VAL A 172 -7.48 13.85 20.95
C VAL A 172 -6.74 14.46 19.77
N LEU A 173 -5.67 15.21 20.02
CA LEU A 173 -4.83 15.82 18.97
C LEU A 173 -4.18 14.75 18.09
N HIS A 174 -3.65 13.69 18.68
CA HIS A 174 -3.03 12.60 17.93
C HIS A 174 -4.03 11.89 17.00
N ARG A 175 -5.25 11.64 17.47
CA ARG A 175 -6.32 11.09 16.61
C ARG A 175 -6.68 12.06 15.49
N ALA A 176 -6.80 13.35 15.79
CA ALA A 176 -7.07 14.37 14.77
C ALA A 176 -5.98 14.41 13.69
N ASP A 177 -4.70 14.29 14.08
CA ASP A 177 -3.58 14.19 13.15
C ASP A 177 -3.62 12.89 12.31
N MET A 178 -4.08 11.77 12.86
CA MET A 178 -4.28 10.54 12.08
C MET A 178 -5.43 10.66 11.06
N PHE A 179 -6.44 11.51 11.34
CA PHE A 179 -7.50 11.86 10.39
C PHE A 179 -7.12 12.97 9.41
N SER A 180 -5.96 13.61 9.59
CA SER A 180 -5.29 14.36 8.51
C SER A 180 -4.75 13.35 7.50
N SER A 181 -5.68 12.70 6.80
CA SER A 181 -5.40 11.94 5.59
C SER A 181 -4.50 12.77 4.70
N HIS A 182 -3.42 12.14 4.25
CA HIS A 182 -2.69 12.52 3.05
C HIS A 182 -3.71 12.98 2.00
N HIS A 183 -3.84 14.30 1.83
CA HIS A 183 -4.62 14.85 0.73
C HIS A 183 -3.84 14.47 -0.52
N ILE A 184 -4.19 13.32 -1.12
CA ILE A 184 -3.91 13.07 -2.52
C ILE A 184 -4.83 14.04 -3.27
N THR A 185 -4.45 15.32 -3.28
CA THR A 185 -4.92 16.21 -4.33
C THR A 185 -4.40 15.61 -5.61
N ARG A 186 -5.32 15.03 -6.41
CA ARG A 186 -5.02 14.61 -7.78
C ARG A 186 -4.26 15.74 -8.47
N GLU A 187 -3.20 15.38 -9.17
CA GLU A 187 -2.37 16.32 -9.90
C GLU A 187 -3.25 17.29 -10.72
N PRO A 188 -2.98 18.61 -10.64
CA PRO A 188 -3.72 19.60 -11.40
C PRO A 188 -3.33 19.49 -12.89
N LEU A 189 -4.11 18.72 -13.65
CA LEU A 189 -4.07 18.59 -15.13
C LEU A 189 -2.73 18.10 -15.70
N SER A 190 -2.80 17.08 -16.57
CA SER A 190 -1.60 16.64 -17.28
C SER A 190 -1.07 17.75 -18.20
N LEU A 191 0.26 17.79 -18.39
CA LEU A 191 0.90 18.74 -19.32
C LEU A 191 0.26 18.67 -20.72
N ARG A 192 -0.15 17.48 -21.16
CA ARG A 192 -0.82 17.27 -22.44
C ARG A 192 -2.19 17.94 -22.51
N GLU A 193 -3.02 17.77 -21.49
CA GLU A 193 -4.32 18.45 -21.40
C GLU A 193 -4.13 19.97 -21.38
N ARG A 194 -3.11 20.45 -20.67
CA ARG A 194 -2.78 21.88 -20.64
C ARG A 194 -2.37 22.41 -22.01
N MET A 195 -1.58 21.65 -22.76
CA MET A 195 -1.20 22.00 -24.13
C MET A 195 -2.43 22.09 -25.06
N SER A 196 -3.39 21.16 -24.93
CA SER A 196 -4.64 21.20 -25.68
C SER A 196 -5.46 22.45 -25.38
N LEU A 197 -5.60 22.82 -24.10
CA LEU A 197 -6.31 24.04 -23.68
C LEU A 197 -5.66 25.32 -24.21
N VAL A 198 -4.31 25.38 -24.18
CA VAL A 198 -3.58 26.53 -24.73
C VAL A 198 -3.79 26.63 -26.24
N LEU A 199 -3.72 25.52 -26.98
CA LEU A 199 -3.96 25.51 -28.43
C LEU A 199 -5.40 25.90 -28.79
N GLU A 200 -6.39 25.49 -27.99
CA GLU A 200 -7.79 25.86 -28.18
C GLU A 200 -7.99 27.38 -28.03
N ARG A 201 -7.34 28.01 -27.04
CA ARG A 201 -7.39 29.47 -26.85
C ARG A 201 -6.64 30.25 -27.92
N VAL A 202 -5.53 29.71 -28.42
CA VAL A 202 -4.66 30.37 -29.41
C VAL A 202 -5.11 30.08 -30.86
N HIS A 203 -6.23 29.39 -31.05
CA HIS A 203 -6.73 28.97 -32.36
C HIS A 203 -7.12 30.15 -33.27
N GLY A 204 -6.66 30.15 -34.52
CA GLY A 204 -6.98 31.15 -35.54
C GLY A 204 -5.84 32.14 -35.85
N GLU A 205 -6.16 33.24 -36.55
CA GLU A 205 -5.21 34.32 -36.91
C GLU A 205 -5.10 35.42 -35.83
N THR A 206 -5.72 35.23 -34.67
CA THR A 206 -5.78 36.23 -33.61
C THR A 206 -4.60 36.15 -32.65
N PHE A 207 -4.08 37.32 -32.25
CA PHE A 207 -3.08 37.43 -31.19
C PHE A 207 -3.77 37.34 -29.83
N THR A 208 -3.31 36.41 -28.98
CA THR A 208 -3.79 36.25 -27.60
C THR A 208 -2.73 36.82 -26.66
N GLU A 209 -3.11 37.63 -25.66
CA GLU A 209 -2.12 38.08 -24.67
C GLU A 209 -1.61 36.90 -23.83
N PHE A 210 -0.30 36.85 -23.57
CA PHE A 210 0.34 35.77 -22.82
C PHE A 210 -0.30 35.58 -21.43
N THR A 211 -0.69 36.67 -20.77
CA THR A 211 -1.32 36.66 -19.45
C THR A 211 -2.70 35.99 -19.43
N ASP A 212 -3.43 36.01 -20.55
CA ASP A 212 -4.79 35.45 -20.65
C ASP A 212 -4.80 33.92 -20.74
N LEU A 213 -3.64 33.31 -20.95
CA LEU A 213 -3.48 31.86 -20.93
C LEU A 213 -3.44 31.28 -19.51
N PHE A 214 -3.29 32.12 -18.49
CA PHE A 214 -3.16 31.71 -17.09
C PHE A 214 -4.47 31.88 -16.32
N ASP A 215 -4.76 30.93 -15.43
CA ASP A 215 -5.88 31.02 -14.48
C ASP A 215 -5.33 31.28 -13.06
N VAL A 216 -5.75 32.40 -12.46
CA VAL A 216 -5.35 32.81 -11.10
C VAL A 216 -5.91 31.85 -10.04
N GLY A 217 -7.06 31.23 -10.30
CA GLY A 217 -7.72 30.28 -9.40
C GLY A 217 -6.92 29.00 -9.14
N GLU A 218 -6.00 28.65 -10.03
CA GLU A 218 -5.18 27.44 -9.94
C GLU A 218 -3.89 27.63 -9.11
N GLY A 219 -3.62 28.86 -8.67
CA GLY A 219 -2.45 29.18 -7.87
C GLY A 219 -1.11 28.94 -8.58
N ARG A 220 -0.03 28.89 -7.81
CA ARG A 220 1.35 28.84 -8.35
C ARG A 220 1.61 27.59 -9.20
N GLN A 221 1.03 26.44 -8.86
CA GLN A 221 1.25 25.20 -9.60
C GLN A 221 0.59 25.23 -10.98
N GLY A 222 -0.66 25.70 -11.10
CA GLY A 222 -1.33 25.84 -12.40
C GLY A 222 -0.62 26.81 -13.33
N VAL A 223 -0.07 27.91 -12.77
CA VAL A 223 0.77 28.85 -13.53
C VAL A 223 2.02 28.18 -14.08
N VAL A 224 2.73 27.39 -13.27
CA VAL A 224 3.94 26.67 -13.71
C VAL A 224 3.62 25.65 -14.81
N VAL A 225 2.54 24.87 -14.65
CA VAL A 225 2.14 23.86 -15.65
C VAL A 225 1.73 24.52 -16.97
N THR A 226 1.00 25.63 -16.92
CA THR A 226 0.62 26.42 -18.10
C THR A 226 1.85 26.99 -18.81
N PHE A 227 2.80 27.53 -18.05
CA PHE A 227 4.04 28.06 -18.63
C PHE A 227 4.87 26.97 -19.31
N MET A 228 5.00 25.80 -18.67
CA MET A 228 5.67 24.63 -19.26
C MET A 228 4.98 24.17 -20.54
N ALA A 229 3.65 24.17 -20.59
CA ALA A 229 2.89 23.83 -21.80
C ALA A 229 3.18 24.81 -22.96
N ILE A 230 3.22 26.11 -22.67
CA ILE A 230 3.57 27.15 -23.67
C ILE A 230 5.00 26.93 -24.19
N LEU A 231 5.98 26.70 -23.31
CA LEU A 231 7.35 26.43 -23.73
C LEU A 231 7.49 25.18 -24.59
N GLU A 232 6.75 24.11 -24.24
CA GLU A 232 6.76 22.87 -25.02
C GLU A 232 6.10 23.07 -26.39
N LEU A 233 5.00 23.83 -26.49
CA LEU A 233 4.35 24.18 -27.76
C LEU A 233 5.24 25.07 -28.65
N ILE A 234 6.00 26.00 -28.07
CA ILE A 234 6.99 26.81 -28.81
C ILE A 234 8.11 25.93 -29.35
N LYS A 235 8.62 25.01 -28.52
CA LYS A 235 9.64 24.04 -28.90
C LYS A 235 9.17 23.13 -30.04
N GLN A 236 7.89 22.76 -30.04
CA GLN A 236 7.25 21.98 -31.12
C GLN A 236 6.85 22.83 -32.34
N GLN A 237 7.11 24.14 -32.31
CA GLN A 237 6.76 25.07 -33.39
C GLN A 237 5.26 25.14 -33.69
N LEU A 238 4.40 24.89 -32.70
CA LEU A 238 2.94 25.00 -32.86
C LEU A 238 2.41 26.40 -32.56
N ILE A 239 3.15 27.17 -31.75
CA ILE A 239 2.84 28.57 -31.41
C ILE A 239 4.11 29.42 -31.49
N GLU A 240 3.93 30.72 -31.60
CA GLU A 240 5.01 31.72 -31.57
C GLU A 240 4.68 32.89 -30.64
N LEU A 241 5.72 33.47 -30.04
CA LEU A 241 5.63 34.65 -29.19
C LEU A 241 6.05 35.89 -29.96
N VAL A 242 5.27 36.96 -29.82
CA VAL A 242 5.49 38.23 -30.50
C VAL A 242 5.43 39.36 -29.47
N GLN A 243 6.45 40.22 -29.49
CA GLN A 243 6.52 41.42 -28.67
C GLN A 243 6.98 42.58 -29.58
N ALA A 244 6.14 43.61 -29.70
CA ALA A 244 6.38 44.71 -30.64
C ALA A 244 7.51 45.64 -30.18
N ASP A 245 7.54 45.98 -28.90
CA ASP A 245 8.52 46.89 -28.29
C ASP A 245 9.02 46.34 -26.95
N SER A 246 10.18 46.82 -26.49
CA SER A 246 10.69 46.52 -25.14
C SER A 246 9.65 46.86 -24.07
N PHE A 247 9.34 45.90 -23.21
CA PHE A 247 8.32 46.01 -22.14
C PHE A 247 6.87 46.13 -22.63
N ALA A 248 6.58 45.95 -23.92
CA ALA A 248 5.21 45.81 -24.41
C ALA A 248 4.62 44.44 -24.03
N PRO A 249 3.28 44.29 -24.01
CA PRO A 249 2.64 42.99 -23.77
C PRO A 249 3.12 41.91 -24.74
N ILE A 250 3.38 40.72 -24.20
CA ILE A 250 3.76 39.55 -25.01
C ILE A 250 2.49 38.92 -25.53
N HIS A 251 2.44 38.70 -26.84
CA HIS A 251 1.34 38.03 -27.51
C HIS A 251 1.75 36.64 -27.98
N VAL A 252 0.79 35.72 -28.01
CA VAL A 252 0.90 34.34 -28.46
C VAL A 252 0.00 34.16 -29.67
N LYS A 253 0.51 33.58 -30.76
CA LYS A 253 -0.30 33.19 -31.92
C LYS A 253 0.03 31.76 -32.37
N ALA A 254 -0.95 31.10 -33.00
CA ALA A 254 -0.74 29.79 -33.60
C ALA A 254 0.18 29.93 -34.82
N ARG A 255 1.06 28.95 -35.01
CA ARG A 255 1.96 28.90 -36.16
C ARG A 255 1.29 28.05 -37.24
N THR A 256 0.79 28.72 -38.29
CA THR A 256 0.27 28.10 -39.52
C THR A 256 1.38 27.64 -40.45
#